data_AF-A0A967TCQ1-F1
#
_entry.id   AF-A0A967TCQ1-F1
#
_cell.length_a   1.000
_cell.length_b   1.000
_cell.length_c   1.000
_cell.angle_alpha   90.00
_cell.angle_beta   90.00
_cell.angle_gamma   90.00
#
_symmetry.space_group_name_H-M   'P 1'
#
loop_
_entity.id
_entity.type
_entity.pdbx_description
1 polymer ?
#
loop_
_entity_poly.entity_id
_entity_poly.type
_entity_poly.pdbx_seq_one_letter_code
_entity_poly.pdbx_strand_id
1 'polypeptide(L)'
;KIFIGNSGSELGTRGYASAYDAETGELVWRFFTVPGDPSEPFEHPEMEMAAETWTGEWWQVGGGGNVWNSIVYDPEFDQVYLGTGNGAPWARAVRSPGGGDNLFLVSIVAVDADSGRMNWHYQQVPADNWDYVATADMALADMEVDGVMRKVLLQAPKNGFFYVLDRSNGELLRAHPFVPVTWATHVDLATGRPVENPQTDYRHEPKFVKPSP
;
A
#
# COMPACT_ATOMS: atom_id res chain seq x y z
N LYS A 1 -12.20 -8.24 18.07
CA LYS A 1 -12.18 -8.61 16.63
C LYS A 1 -10.85 -9.27 16.31
N ILE A 2 -10.82 -10.19 15.35
CA ILE A 2 -9.61 -10.77 14.77
C ILE A 2 -9.41 -10.15 13.39
N PHE A 3 -8.26 -9.56 13.14
CA PHE A 3 -7.90 -8.99 11.84
C PHE A 3 -6.98 -9.95 11.10
N ILE A 4 -7.28 -10.23 9.83
CA ILE A 4 -6.49 -11.14 9.00
C ILE A 4 -6.56 -10.73 7.54
N GLY A 5 -5.43 -10.80 6.84
CA GLY A 5 -5.36 -10.62 5.39
C GLY A 5 -5.07 -11.93 4.66
N ASN A 6 -4.46 -11.83 3.48
CA ASN A 6 -4.14 -12.97 2.63
C ASN A 6 -2.84 -12.76 1.86
N SER A 7 -2.24 -13.86 1.40
CA SER A 7 -1.09 -13.87 0.47
C SER A 7 -1.54 -14.36 -0.92
N GLY A 8 -0.71 -14.11 -1.94
CA GLY A 8 -0.91 -14.71 -3.27
C GLY A 8 -0.77 -13.78 -4.48
N SER A 9 -0.15 -12.60 -4.35
CA SER A 9 0.10 -11.68 -5.49
C SER A 9 0.76 -12.42 -6.66
N GLU A 10 1.75 -13.27 -6.38
CA GLU A 10 2.49 -14.03 -7.40
C GLU A 10 1.64 -15.06 -8.14
N LEU A 11 0.47 -15.41 -7.61
CA LEU A 11 -0.50 -16.32 -8.20
C LEU A 11 -1.74 -15.59 -8.77
N GLY A 12 -1.72 -14.26 -8.82
CA GLY A 12 -2.83 -13.48 -9.37
C GLY A 12 -4.05 -13.42 -8.45
N THR A 13 -3.85 -13.38 -7.13
CA THR A 13 -4.96 -13.17 -6.19
C THR A 13 -5.30 -11.69 -6.01
N ARG A 14 -6.54 -11.42 -5.58
CA ARG A 14 -6.99 -10.09 -5.14
C ARG A 14 -6.75 -9.93 -3.65
N GLY A 15 -6.04 -8.88 -3.26
CA GLY A 15 -5.69 -8.59 -1.87
C GLY A 15 -6.84 -8.02 -1.06
N TYR A 16 -6.96 -8.46 0.19
CA TYR A 16 -7.92 -7.91 1.15
C TYR A 16 -7.41 -8.03 2.59
N ALA A 17 -8.05 -7.28 3.49
CA ALA A 17 -8.04 -7.54 4.92
C ALA A 17 -9.48 -7.70 5.42
N SER A 18 -9.69 -8.54 6.41
CA SER A 18 -11.00 -8.78 7.01
C SER A 18 -10.93 -8.69 8.53
N ALA A 19 -12.01 -8.22 9.13
CA ALA A 19 -12.25 -8.35 10.55
C ALA A 19 -13.32 -9.40 10.80
N TYR A 20 -13.06 -10.27 11.76
CA TYR A 20 -14.00 -11.27 12.24
C TYR A 20 -14.32 -11.01 13.71
N ASP A 21 -15.54 -11.36 14.11
CA ASP A 21 -15.88 -11.45 15.52
C ASP A 21 -15.01 -12.52 16.18
N ALA A 22 -14.47 -12.20 17.36
CA ALA A 22 -13.48 -13.05 18.01
C ALA A 22 -14.11 -14.25 18.74
N GLU A 23 -15.40 -14.18 19.08
CA GLU A 23 -16.12 -15.23 19.78
C GLU A 23 -16.86 -16.14 18.80
N THR A 24 -17.48 -15.57 17.76
CA THR A 24 -18.33 -16.32 16.82
C THR A 24 -17.63 -16.68 15.52
N GLY A 25 -16.57 -15.95 15.13
CA GLY A 25 -15.93 -16.09 13.83
C GLY A 25 -16.73 -15.52 12.67
N GLU A 26 -17.81 -14.77 12.94
CA GLU A 26 -18.60 -14.09 11.91
C GLU A 26 -17.81 -12.97 11.24
N LEU A 27 -17.94 -12.81 9.93
CA LEU A 27 -17.31 -11.71 9.19
C LEU A 27 -18.00 -10.40 9.57
N VAL A 28 -17.24 -9.44 10.10
CA VAL A 28 -17.73 -8.09 10.45
C VAL A 28 -17.60 -7.18 9.24
N TRP A 29 -16.40 -7.10 8.68
CA TRP A 29 -16.13 -6.30 7.48
C TRP A 29 -14.96 -6.89 6.68
N ARG A 30 -14.91 -6.53 5.40
CA ARG A 30 -13.77 -6.79 4.50
C ARG A 30 -13.43 -5.51 3.73
N PHE A 31 -12.15 -5.18 3.72
CA PHE A 31 -11.58 -4.14 2.89
C PHE A 31 -10.75 -4.78 1.79
N PHE A 32 -11.20 -4.68 0.54
CA PHE A 32 -10.39 -5.02 -0.62
C PHE A 32 -9.38 -3.91 -0.88
N THR A 33 -8.15 -4.31 -1.26
CA THR A 33 -7.05 -3.36 -1.49
C THR A 33 -6.94 -2.92 -2.94
N VAL A 34 -7.53 -3.65 -3.88
CA VAL A 34 -7.55 -3.30 -5.30
C VAL A 34 -8.96 -3.53 -5.87
N PRO A 35 -9.39 -2.74 -6.86
CA PRO A 35 -10.72 -2.82 -7.44
C PRO A 35 -10.94 -4.16 -8.17
N GLY A 36 -12.19 -4.62 -8.15
CA GLY A 36 -12.65 -5.81 -8.88
C GLY A 36 -13.01 -5.50 -10.33
N ASP A 37 -13.87 -6.33 -10.91
CA ASP A 37 -14.48 -6.06 -12.22
C ASP A 37 -15.33 -4.79 -12.15
N PRO A 38 -15.00 -3.72 -12.91
CA PRO A 38 -15.71 -2.45 -12.85
C PRO A 38 -17.14 -2.52 -13.43
N SER A 39 -17.52 -3.65 -14.06
CA SER A 39 -18.90 -3.89 -14.50
C SER A 39 -19.82 -4.37 -13.38
N GLU A 40 -19.25 -4.81 -12.25
CA GLU A 40 -19.97 -5.24 -11.06
C GLU A 40 -20.00 -4.12 -9.99
N PRO A 41 -20.95 -4.17 -9.03
CA PRO A 41 -20.96 -3.24 -7.91
C PRO A 41 -19.69 -3.34 -7.07
N PHE A 42 -19.07 -2.20 -6.78
CA PHE A 42 -17.95 -2.14 -5.85
C PHE A 42 -18.37 -2.46 -4.42
N GLU A 43 -17.53 -3.21 -3.70
CA GLU A 43 -17.83 -3.66 -2.34
C GLU A 43 -17.84 -2.51 -1.32
N HIS A 44 -17.09 -1.46 -1.63
CA HIS A 44 -17.02 -0.22 -0.85
C HIS A 44 -16.54 0.93 -1.75
N PRO A 45 -16.97 2.19 -1.49
CA PRO A 45 -16.69 3.35 -2.35
C PRO A 45 -15.20 3.63 -2.60
N GLU A 46 -14.29 3.18 -1.73
CA GLU A 46 -12.85 3.29 -2.00
C GLU A 46 -12.41 2.47 -3.21
N MET A 47 -13.12 1.39 -3.56
CA MET A 47 -12.83 0.62 -4.78
C MET A 47 -13.29 1.35 -6.04
N GLU A 48 -14.36 2.15 -5.96
CA GLU A 48 -14.76 3.02 -7.05
C GLU A 48 -13.69 4.09 -7.31
N MET A 49 -13.24 4.78 -6.25
CA MET A 49 -12.14 5.74 -6.33
C MET A 49 -10.84 5.08 -6.82
N ALA A 50 -10.51 3.89 -6.32
CA ALA A 50 -9.29 3.19 -6.73
C ALA A 50 -9.35 2.82 -8.21
N ALA A 51 -10.50 2.37 -8.73
CA ALA A 51 -10.67 1.95 -10.13
C ALA A 51 -10.31 3.04 -11.15
N GLU A 52 -10.47 4.32 -10.81
CA GLU A 52 -10.04 5.45 -11.66
C GLU A 52 -8.52 5.46 -11.92
N THR A 53 -7.74 4.79 -11.07
CA THR A 53 -6.28 4.71 -11.17
C THR A 53 -5.78 3.44 -11.86
N TRP A 54 -6.69 2.60 -12.37
CA TRP A 54 -6.37 1.38 -13.10
C TRP A 54 -6.85 1.44 -14.55
N THR A 55 -6.20 0.67 -15.41
CA THR A 55 -6.52 0.59 -16.83
C THR A 55 -6.44 -0.85 -17.32
N GLY A 56 -7.13 -1.18 -18.42
CA GLY A 56 -7.17 -2.56 -18.94
C GLY A 56 -8.03 -3.48 -18.10
N GLU A 57 -7.71 -4.78 -18.12
CA GLU A 57 -8.52 -5.85 -17.48
C GLU A 57 -7.81 -6.45 -16.25
N TRP A 58 -7.35 -5.60 -15.33
CA TRP A 58 -6.55 -6.01 -14.18
C TRP A 58 -7.24 -7.06 -13.29
N TRP A 59 -8.57 -7.04 -13.22
CA TRP A 59 -9.36 -7.95 -12.39
C TRP A 59 -9.26 -9.40 -12.85
N GLN A 60 -8.99 -9.65 -14.14
CA GLN A 60 -8.80 -11.01 -14.67
C GLN A 60 -7.50 -11.66 -14.19
N VAL A 61 -6.53 -10.86 -13.77
CA VAL A 61 -5.23 -11.31 -13.25
C VAL A 61 -5.08 -11.05 -11.74
N GLY A 62 -6.18 -10.68 -11.06
CA GLY A 62 -6.28 -10.47 -9.62
C GLY A 62 -5.82 -9.11 -9.10
N GLY A 63 -4.88 -8.45 -9.79
CA GLY A 63 -4.39 -7.12 -9.45
C GLY A 63 -3.36 -7.08 -8.29
N GLY A 64 -3.41 -8.03 -7.35
CA GLY A 64 -2.46 -8.12 -6.22
C GLY A 64 -2.93 -7.33 -4.99
N GLY A 65 -2.01 -6.63 -4.31
CA GLY A 65 -2.31 -5.78 -3.14
C GLY A 65 -2.47 -6.53 -1.81
N ASN A 66 -2.13 -7.82 -1.79
CA ASN A 66 -2.27 -8.71 -0.64
C ASN A 66 -1.74 -8.15 0.69
N VAL A 67 -2.53 -8.24 1.75
CA VAL A 67 -2.18 -7.79 3.12
C VAL A 67 -1.64 -8.98 3.90
N TRP A 68 -0.40 -9.37 3.65
CA TRP A 68 0.12 -10.67 4.09
C TRP A 68 0.96 -10.64 5.38
N ASN A 69 1.27 -9.46 5.92
CA ASN A 69 2.05 -9.35 7.16
C ASN A 69 1.52 -8.24 8.08
N SER A 70 1.92 -6.99 7.88
CA SER A 70 1.68 -5.95 8.86
C SER A 70 0.24 -5.46 8.92
N ILE A 71 -0.38 -5.73 10.06
CA ILE A 71 -1.70 -5.25 10.47
C ILE A 71 -1.55 -4.74 11.90
N VAL A 72 -1.69 -3.42 12.12
CA VAL A 72 -1.44 -2.79 13.42
C VAL A 72 -2.67 -2.01 13.86
N TYR A 73 -3.19 -2.30 15.05
CA TYR A 73 -4.29 -1.55 15.66
C TYR A 73 -3.77 -0.41 16.53
N ASP A 74 -4.42 0.75 16.42
CA ASP A 74 -4.16 1.93 17.22
C ASP A 74 -5.40 2.33 18.03
N PRO A 75 -5.41 2.07 19.35
CA PRO A 75 -6.56 2.37 20.19
C PRO A 75 -6.78 3.87 20.39
N GLU A 76 -5.79 4.74 20.12
CA GLU A 76 -5.94 6.18 20.32
C GLU A 76 -6.81 6.83 19.24
N PHE A 77 -6.73 6.31 18.01
CA PHE A 77 -7.48 6.80 16.85
C PHE A 77 -8.53 5.79 16.36
N ASP A 78 -8.68 4.67 17.08
CA ASP A 78 -9.54 3.54 16.76
C ASP A 78 -9.46 3.07 15.30
N GLN A 79 -8.24 2.90 14.81
CA GLN A 79 -7.97 2.53 13.43
C GLN A 79 -6.97 1.40 13.31
N VAL A 80 -7.10 0.63 12.24
CA VAL A 80 -6.20 -0.45 11.86
C VAL A 80 -5.41 -0.01 10.64
N TYR A 81 -4.08 -0.01 10.78
CA TYR A 81 -3.15 0.23 9.68
C TYR A 81 -2.87 -1.08 8.95
N LEU A 82 -3.06 -1.08 7.64
CA LEU A 82 -2.86 -2.20 6.73
C LEU A 82 -1.69 -1.88 5.80
N GLY A 83 -0.66 -2.72 5.81
CA GLY A 83 0.40 -2.69 4.81
C GLY A 83 0.04 -3.54 3.59
N THR A 84 -0.09 -2.94 2.41
CA THR A 84 -0.51 -3.65 1.20
C THR A 84 0.65 -4.08 0.31
N GLY A 85 0.42 -5.16 -0.44
CA GLY A 85 1.42 -5.80 -1.29
C GLY A 85 1.63 -5.14 -2.66
N ASN A 86 2.49 -5.80 -3.42
CA ASN A 86 2.83 -5.56 -4.82
C ASN A 86 1.66 -5.88 -5.76
N GLY A 87 1.79 -5.45 -7.02
CA GLY A 87 0.81 -5.74 -8.06
C GLY A 87 0.98 -7.11 -8.72
N ALA A 88 -0.12 -7.68 -9.22
CA ALA A 88 -0.16 -8.95 -9.95
C ALA A 88 -0.71 -8.75 -11.37
N PRO A 89 0.02 -9.15 -12.44
CA PRO A 89 1.45 -9.49 -12.44
C PRO A 89 2.32 -8.28 -12.08
N TRP A 90 3.60 -8.50 -11.75
CA TRP A 90 4.52 -7.40 -11.40
C TRP A 90 4.65 -6.37 -12.51
N ALA A 91 4.70 -6.83 -13.78
CA ALA A 91 4.83 -5.98 -14.95
C ALA A 91 3.58 -5.12 -15.15
N ARG A 92 3.69 -3.82 -14.84
CA ARG A 92 2.62 -2.84 -15.02
C ARG A 92 2.10 -2.79 -16.45
N ALA A 93 2.96 -2.95 -17.45
CA ALA A 93 2.54 -2.94 -18.85
C ALA A 93 1.52 -4.04 -19.21
N VAL A 94 1.47 -5.12 -18.41
CA VAL A 94 0.47 -6.19 -18.54
C VAL A 94 -0.69 -5.94 -17.59
N ARG A 95 -0.38 -5.62 -16.32
CA ARG A 95 -1.39 -5.44 -15.27
C ARG A 95 -2.31 -4.23 -15.51
N SER A 96 -1.75 -3.12 -15.96
CA SER A 96 -2.42 -1.85 -16.20
C SER A 96 -1.74 -1.11 -17.37
N PRO A 97 -2.06 -1.48 -18.63
CA PRO A 97 -1.32 -1.06 -19.82
C PRO A 97 -1.35 0.44 -20.11
N GLY A 98 -2.41 1.14 -19.70
CA GLY A 98 -2.53 2.60 -19.76
C GLY A 98 -1.84 3.34 -18.61
N GLY A 99 -1.23 2.61 -17.66
CA GLY A 99 -0.58 3.18 -16.48
C GLY A 99 -1.56 3.45 -15.35
N GLY A 100 -1.35 4.55 -14.63
CA GLY A 100 -2.09 4.86 -13.42
C GLY A 100 -1.43 4.34 -12.15
N ASP A 101 -1.79 4.96 -11.04
CA ASP A 101 -1.20 4.72 -9.72
C ASP A 101 -1.50 3.32 -9.18
N ASN A 102 -2.55 2.66 -9.70
CA ASN A 102 -3.01 1.34 -9.30
C ASN A 102 -3.25 1.25 -7.78
N LEU A 103 -4.11 2.12 -7.25
CA LEU A 103 -4.44 2.12 -5.83
C LEU A 103 -5.17 0.82 -5.43
N PHE A 104 -4.93 0.26 -4.25
CA PHE A 104 -4.00 0.65 -3.19
C PHE A 104 -2.80 -0.28 -3.14
N LEU A 105 -2.15 -0.54 -4.26
CA LEU A 105 -0.87 -1.27 -4.26
C LEU A 105 0.19 -0.49 -3.46
N VAL A 106 1.07 -1.20 -2.76
CA VAL A 106 2.23 -0.68 -2.03
C VAL A 106 1.89 0.58 -1.22
N SER A 107 0.88 0.43 -0.39
CA SER A 107 0.26 1.50 0.40
C SER A 107 0.18 1.11 1.86
N ILE A 108 0.20 2.13 2.72
CA ILE A 108 -0.38 2.03 4.06
C ILE A 108 -1.81 2.54 3.95
N VAL A 109 -2.78 1.73 4.36
CA VAL A 109 -4.20 2.11 4.42
C VAL A 109 -4.65 2.06 5.87
N ALA A 110 -5.17 3.17 6.39
CA ALA A 110 -5.80 3.21 7.69
C ALA A 110 -7.32 3.06 7.54
N VAL A 111 -7.88 2.06 8.22
CA VAL A 111 -9.32 1.82 8.24
C VAL A 111 -9.86 1.93 9.67
N ASP A 112 -11.07 2.43 9.80
CA ASP A 112 -11.83 2.39 11.05
C ASP A 112 -11.97 0.92 11.54
N ALA A 113 -11.66 0.68 12.81
CA ALA A 113 -11.56 -0.68 13.34
C ALA A 113 -12.91 -1.43 13.39
N ASP A 114 -14.01 -0.68 13.49
CA ASP A 114 -15.35 -1.22 13.64
C ASP A 114 -16.06 -1.46 12.31
N SER A 115 -15.91 -0.54 11.36
CA SER A 115 -16.63 -0.52 10.09
C SER A 115 -15.78 -0.91 8.88
N GLY A 116 -14.45 -0.86 8.99
CA GLY A 116 -13.53 -1.11 7.88
C GLY A 116 -13.52 -0.02 6.81
N ARG A 117 -14.13 1.14 7.06
CA ARG A 117 -14.13 2.30 6.17
C ARG A 117 -12.76 2.98 6.20
N MET A 118 -12.26 3.45 5.07
CA MET A 118 -10.94 4.08 5.02
C MET A 118 -10.97 5.47 5.66
N ASN A 119 -10.04 5.72 6.58
CA ASN A 119 -9.77 7.03 7.15
C ASN A 119 -8.79 7.82 6.27
N TRP A 120 -7.68 7.18 5.90
CA TRP A 120 -6.65 7.75 5.03
C TRP A 120 -5.81 6.63 4.38
N HIS A 121 -5.04 6.98 3.35
CA HIS A 121 -4.01 6.11 2.81
C HIS A 121 -2.77 6.92 2.40
N TYR A 122 -1.62 6.26 2.38
CA TYR A 122 -0.39 6.78 1.81
C TYR A 122 0.25 5.73 0.91
N GLN A 123 0.34 6.02 -0.39
CA GLN A 123 0.92 5.11 -1.38
C GLN A 123 2.43 5.36 -1.51
N GLN A 124 3.23 4.38 -1.08
CA GLN A 124 4.69 4.49 -1.04
C GLN A 124 5.33 4.30 -2.41
N VAL A 125 4.74 3.45 -3.26
CA VAL A 125 5.21 3.19 -4.63
C VAL A 125 4.02 3.22 -5.57
N PRO A 126 3.64 4.40 -6.08
CA PRO A 126 2.63 4.50 -7.13
C PRO A 126 3.05 3.70 -8.35
N ALA A 127 2.08 3.00 -8.94
CA ALA A 127 2.28 2.26 -10.17
C ALA A 127 3.41 1.20 -10.09
N ASP A 128 3.52 0.52 -8.93
CA ASP A 128 4.55 -0.47 -8.63
C ASP A 128 4.87 -1.40 -9.81
N ASN A 129 6.15 -1.55 -10.07
CA ASN A 129 6.66 -2.38 -11.14
C ASN A 129 7.88 -3.16 -10.65
N TRP A 130 8.15 -3.31 -9.35
CA TRP A 130 9.41 -3.89 -8.87
C TRP A 130 9.21 -4.97 -7.81
N ASP A 131 7.98 -5.43 -7.62
CA ASP A 131 7.65 -6.29 -6.48
C ASP A 131 8.04 -5.62 -5.16
N TYR A 132 7.82 -4.31 -5.07
CA TYR A 132 7.91 -3.61 -3.80
C TYR A 132 6.61 -3.79 -3.02
N VAL A 133 6.74 -3.90 -1.71
CA VAL A 133 5.62 -4.15 -0.81
C VAL A 133 5.69 -3.18 0.36
N ALA A 134 4.51 -2.73 0.82
CA ALA A 134 4.34 -1.92 2.03
C ALA A 134 3.88 -2.79 3.21
N THR A 135 4.12 -4.10 3.16
CA THR A 135 3.68 -5.09 4.18
C THR A 135 4.69 -5.26 5.31
N ALA A 136 5.84 -4.59 5.25
CA ALA A 136 6.87 -4.61 6.28
C ALA A 136 6.35 -4.05 7.62
N ASP A 137 6.94 -4.49 8.73
CA ASP A 137 6.52 -4.14 10.08
C ASP A 137 6.34 -2.62 10.27
N MET A 138 5.21 -2.24 10.85
CA MET A 138 4.89 -0.86 11.20
C MET A 138 5.05 -0.67 12.71
N ALA A 139 5.78 0.36 13.12
CA ALA A 139 5.91 0.75 14.52
C ALA A 139 5.18 2.08 14.77
N LEU A 140 4.50 2.17 15.91
CA LEU A 140 3.84 3.40 16.36
C LEU A 140 4.66 4.03 17.49
N ALA A 141 4.87 5.34 17.43
CA ALA A 141 5.65 6.05 18.43
C ALA A 141 5.17 7.49 18.59
N ASP A 142 5.44 8.07 19.76
CA ASP A 142 5.41 9.52 19.96
C ASP A 142 6.86 10.00 19.87
N MET A 143 7.17 10.87 18.90
CA MET A 143 8.53 11.39 18.71
C MET A 143 8.54 12.85 18.24
N GLU A 144 9.63 13.55 18.53
CA GLU A 144 9.84 14.91 18.04
C GLU A 144 10.23 14.89 16.55
N VAL A 145 9.49 15.64 15.73
CA VAL A 145 9.78 15.88 14.32
C VAL A 145 9.77 17.40 14.12
N ASP A 146 10.89 17.97 13.68
CA ASP A 146 11.06 19.41 13.48
C ASP A 146 10.73 20.27 14.71
N GLY A 147 11.09 19.80 15.91
CA GLY A 147 10.80 20.52 17.16
C GLY A 147 9.37 20.36 17.67
N VAL A 148 8.53 19.55 17.01
CA VAL A 148 7.13 19.31 17.39
C VAL A 148 6.96 17.84 17.74
N MET A 149 6.37 17.56 18.91
CA MET A 149 6.00 16.18 19.28
C MET A 149 4.87 15.69 18.37
N ARG A 150 5.08 14.56 17.68
CA ARG A 150 4.14 13.96 16.72
C ARG A 150 3.86 12.51 17.10
N LYS A 151 2.64 12.07 16.79
CA LYS A 151 2.20 10.68 16.89
C LYS A 151 2.43 10.03 15.53
N VAL A 152 3.44 9.19 15.42
CA VAL A 152 3.96 8.74 14.13
C VAL A 152 3.76 7.25 13.89
N LEU A 153 3.63 6.91 12.62
CA LEU A 153 3.79 5.57 12.09
C LEU A 153 5.14 5.51 11.34
N LEU A 154 5.97 4.55 11.71
CA LEU A 154 7.29 4.31 11.17
C LEU A 154 7.28 3.03 10.34
N GLN A 155 7.82 3.08 9.12
CA GLN A 155 7.94 1.87 8.29
C GLN A 155 9.21 1.89 7.43
N ALA A 156 9.88 0.74 7.34
CA ALA A 156 11.02 0.49 6.46
C ALA A 156 10.66 -0.57 5.39
N PRO A 157 9.79 -0.23 4.41
CA PRO A 157 9.34 -1.15 3.37
C PRO A 157 10.46 -1.54 2.39
N LYS A 158 10.14 -2.51 1.51
CA LYS A 158 11.09 -3.13 0.57
C LYS A 158 11.76 -2.13 -0.39
N ASN A 159 11.12 -1.00 -0.67
CA ASN A 159 11.61 0.00 -1.63
C ASN A 159 12.86 0.77 -1.18
N GLY A 160 13.32 0.60 0.06
CA GLY A 160 14.57 1.15 0.58
C GLY A 160 14.48 2.56 1.16
N PHE A 161 13.29 3.17 1.21
CA PHE A 161 13.02 4.41 1.96
C PHE A 161 12.40 4.09 3.33
N PHE A 162 12.81 4.84 4.35
CA PHE A 162 12.25 4.80 5.70
C PHE A 162 11.25 5.94 5.82
N TYR A 163 10.00 5.62 6.10
CA TYR A 163 8.88 6.55 6.14
C TYR A 163 8.50 6.88 7.59
N VAL A 164 8.23 8.16 7.82
CA VAL A 164 7.62 8.70 9.03
C VAL A 164 6.34 9.40 8.61
N LEU A 165 5.19 8.86 9.01
CA LEU A 165 3.88 9.44 8.75
C LEU A 165 3.25 9.92 10.05
N ASP A 166 2.45 10.99 10.00
CA ASP A 166 1.52 11.28 11.09
C ASP A 166 0.42 10.21 11.09
N ARG A 167 0.34 9.42 12.16
CA ARG A 167 -0.54 8.26 12.19
C ARG A 167 -2.02 8.64 12.27
N SER A 168 -2.35 9.89 12.60
CA SER A 168 -3.74 10.34 12.69
C SER A 168 -4.39 10.60 11.32
N ASN A 169 -3.60 11.00 10.32
CA ASN A 169 -4.13 11.48 9.04
C ASN A 169 -3.32 11.05 7.80
N GLY A 170 -2.21 10.31 7.98
CA GLY A 170 -1.38 9.82 6.89
C GLY A 170 -0.43 10.85 6.28
N GLU A 171 -0.29 12.04 6.88
CA GLU A 171 0.62 13.08 6.39
C GLU A 171 2.06 12.55 6.36
N LEU A 172 2.72 12.67 5.20
CA LEU A 172 4.14 12.34 5.07
C LEU A 172 4.99 13.38 5.79
N LEU A 173 5.68 12.97 6.84
CA LEU A 173 6.59 13.84 7.59
C LEU A 173 8.02 13.71 7.08
N ARG A 174 8.52 12.48 6.89
CA ARG A 174 9.86 12.20 6.38
C ARG A 174 9.90 10.92 5.55
N ALA A 175 10.77 10.92 4.54
CA ALA A 175 11.12 9.74 3.76
C ALA A 175 12.59 9.83 3.35
N HIS A 176 13.42 8.92 3.86
CA HIS A 176 14.87 8.91 3.57
C HIS A 176 15.35 7.52 3.20
N PRO A 177 16.28 7.37 2.25
CA PRO A 177 16.86 6.07 1.95
C PRO A 177 17.60 5.54 3.19
N PHE A 178 17.29 4.30 3.60
CA PHE A 178 18.02 3.60 4.68
C PHE A 178 19.01 2.55 4.15
N VAL A 179 18.99 2.31 2.83
CA VAL A 179 19.90 1.48 2.06
C VAL A 179 20.22 2.17 0.73
N PRO A 180 21.18 1.69 -0.07
CA PRO A 180 21.36 2.19 -1.43
C PRO A 180 20.08 2.00 -2.27
N VAL A 181 19.52 3.11 -2.75
CA VAL A 181 18.34 3.15 -3.62
C VAL A 181 18.74 3.68 -4.98
N THR A 182 18.32 3.00 -6.06
CA THR A 182 18.56 3.47 -7.43
C THR A 182 17.30 3.65 -8.25
N TRP A 183 16.18 3.03 -7.88
CA TRP A 183 14.91 3.10 -8.63
C TRP A 183 14.25 4.50 -8.57
N ALA A 184 14.47 5.24 -7.49
CA ALA A 184 14.03 6.62 -7.31
C ALA A 184 15.17 7.45 -6.71
N THR A 185 15.20 8.73 -7.03
CA THR A 185 16.23 9.66 -6.56
C THR A 185 15.94 10.14 -5.13
N HIS A 186 14.67 10.36 -4.81
CA HIS A 186 14.17 10.77 -3.49
C HIS A 186 12.64 10.59 -3.45
N VAL A 187 12.04 10.83 -2.29
CA VAL A 187 10.60 11.09 -2.14
C VAL A 187 10.42 12.59 -2.00
N ASP A 188 9.67 13.21 -2.91
CA ASP A 188 9.36 14.63 -2.90
C ASP A 188 8.30 14.89 -1.80
N LEU A 189 8.66 15.67 -0.78
CA LEU A 189 7.77 15.94 0.37
C LEU A 189 6.59 16.86 0.02
N ALA A 190 6.67 17.65 -1.06
CA ALA A 190 5.58 18.54 -1.45
C ALA A 190 4.45 17.77 -2.12
N THR A 191 4.80 16.73 -2.89
CA THR A 191 3.85 15.85 -3.58
C THR A 191 3.55 14.57 -2.80
N GLY A 192 4.43 14.17 -1.89
CA GLY A 192 4.40 12.89 -1.20
C GLY A 192 4.89 11.71 -2.04
N ARG A 193 5.41 11.95 -3.26
CA ARG A 193 5.65 10.90 -4.27
C ARG A 193 7.13 10.62 -4.49
N PRO A 194 7.52 9.36 -4.76
CA PRO A 194 8.85 9.03 -5.26
C PRO A 194 9.12 9.71 -6.60
N VAL A 195 10.31 10.27 -6.75
CA VAL A 195 10.82 10.75 -8.05
C VAL A 195 11.63 9.63 -8.69
N GLU A 196 10.96 8.82 -9.50
CA GLU A 196 11.56 7.69 -10.22
C GLU A 196 12.80 8.12 -11.01
N ASN A 197 13.83 7.29 -11.02
CA ASN A 197 15.06 7.51 -11.75
C ASN A 197 14.95 6.91 -13.16
N PRO A 198 14.92 7.73 -14.23
CA PRO A 198 14.79 7.24 -15.59
C PRO A 198 15.95 6.33 -16.04
N GLN A 199 17.12 6.44 -15.40
CA GLN A 199 18.28 5.62 -15.75
C GLN A 199 18.12 4.14 -15.34
N THR A 200 17.23 3.86 -14.39
CA THR A 200 16.93 2.52 -13.89
C THR A 200 15.58 1.99 -14.35
N ASP A 201 14.93 2.69 -15.28
CA ASP A 201 13.75 2.17 -15.97
C ASP A 201 14.12 0.96 -16.81
N TYR A 202 13.57 -0.19 -16.46
CA TYR A 202 13.90 -1.48 -17.04
C TYR A 202 12.83 -1.97 -18.05
N ARG A 203 11.82 -1.15 -18.37
CA ARG A 203 10.72 -1.52 -19.27
C ARG A 203 11.15 -1.90 -20.68
N HIS A 204 12.29 -1.38 -21.14
CA HIS A 204 12.78 -1.59 -22.51
C HIS A 204 14.12 -2.33 -22.59
N GLU A 205 14.92 -2.31 -21.52
CA GLU A 205 16.21 -2.98 -21.48
C GLU A 205 16.56 -3.41 -20.04
N PRO A 206 17.36 -4.47 -19.83
CA PRO A 206 17.75 -4.88 -18.49
C PRO A 206 18.51 -3.79 -17.73
N LYS A 207 18.12 -3.56 -16.46
CA LYS A 207 18.79 -2.63 -15.54
C LYS A 207 19.10 -3.31 -14.22
N PHE A 208 20.17 -2.85 -13.58
CA PHE A 208 20.44 -3.19 -12.18
C PHE A 208 19.71 -2.18 -11.28
N VAL A 209 18.66 -2.64 -10.60
CA VAL A 209 17.81 -1.81 -9.73
C VAL A 209 18.04 -2.20 -8.27
N LYS A 210 18.17 -1.21 -7.38
CA LYS A 210 18.27 -1.38 -5.93
C LYS A 210 17.16 -0.61 -5.21
N PRO A 211 16.57 -1.19 -4.16
CA PRO A 211 16.67 -2.60 -3.77
C PRO A 211 16.13 -3.54 -4.86
N SER A 212 16.65 -4.76 -4.95
CA SER A 212 16.08 -5.76 -5.87
C SER A 212 14.80 -6.36 -5.27
N PRO A 213 13.96 -7.03 -6.10
CA PRO A 213 12.95 -7.95 -5.59
C PRO A 213 13.55 -8.98 -4.61
#